data_AF-A0A8H5XG71-F1
#
_entry.id   AF-A0A8H5XG71-F1
#
_cell.length_a   1.000
_cell.length_b   1.000
_cell.length_c   1.000
_cell.angle_alpha   90.00
_cell.angle_beta   90.00
_cell.angle_gamma   90.00
#
_symmetry.space_group_name_H-M   'P 1'
#
loop_
_entity.id
_entity.type
_entity.pdbx_description
1 polymer ?
#
loop_
_entity_poly.entity_id
_entity_poly.type
_entity_poly.pdbx_seq_one_letter_code
_entity_poly.pdbx_strand_id
1 'polypeptide(L)'
;MTRNSFVGDILAPGDAARLIELDLVNLPNPPNGSIQIHKRRLNRTSDAMHKNIPLKVNIESRPDAFATIPEKLISKATIEYVGFNSDKATEIWSDLVHWPSGPIIREIDPSDGTTLEVSFIDWAKRHTGNPLEYDVWEDDNSAWLRHMEQCGIATELQQSIMDPRFKDMRLMGTCIGWLRNTMELRYEWLEEIQRASAEREKALGHQGASTRSKKTKVSRVKSLESEGSYPPSDDMQHTNTECSGLASRDQARINGLFDHEGNLDKIQLLSTPSSTDFSRTKSMYYFTPDYSLARKQAAWIKQRGPDAVIVQIAVQDSVITSMDPDDIQCAFWPNSNWRELVWHCRTTRRLPDELKKYNDAILIIGTIDNRPTAYYEQRSPTDLITEACVVRVRGPNKGGDRAAVQYVFSSDDEGETLLEDQARHTIKVFHFGTRELETWAKENRKSGF
;
A
#
# COMPACT_ATOMS: atom_id res chain seq x y z
N MET A 1 -21.68 -12.64 -28.03
CA MET A 1 -20.29 -12.15 -28.00
C MET A 1 -19.50 -13.06 -27.08
N THR A 2 -18.61 -13.85 -27.65
CA THR A 2 -17.84 -14.90 -27.00
C THR A 2 -16.76 -14.33 -26.07
N ARG A 3 -17.05 -14.25 -24.77
CA ARG A 3 -16.01 -14.19 -23.73
C ARG A 3 -15.40 -15.59 -23.61
N ASN A 4 -14.37 -15.91 -24.39
CA ASN A 4 -13.50 -17.06 -24.15
C ASN A 4 -12.18 -16.96 -24.94
N SER A 5 -11.13 -16.50 -24.26
CA SER A 5 -9.69 -16.77 -24.45
C SER A 5 -8.78 -15.77 -23.70
N PHE A 6 -9.33 -14.68 -23.15
CA PHE A 6 -8.54 -13.57 -22.57
C PHE A 6 -8.76 -13.29 -21.07
N VAL A 7 -9.47 -14.15 -20.34
CA VAL A 7 -9.71 -13.88 -18.91
C VAL A 7 -8.47 -14.27 -18.11
N GLY A 8 -7.59 -13.30 -17.89
CA GLY A 8 -6.67 -13.33 -16.76
C GLY A 8 -5.17 -13.41 -17.06
N ASP A 9 -4.69 -13.39 -18.31
CA ASP A 9 -3.23 -13.35 -18.53
C ASP A 9 -2.63 -12.05 -17.97
N ILE A 10 -1.50 -12.15 -17.25
CA ILE A 10 -0.85 -10.96 -16.71
C ILE A 10 -0.14 -10.18 -17.81
N LEU A 11 0.44 -10.85 -18.80
CA LEU A 11 1.02 -10.17 -19.96
C LEU A 11 0.04 -10.24 -21.13
N ALA A 12 -0.25 -9.09 -21.74
CA ALA A 12 -1.04 -9.03 -22.95
C ALA A 12 -0.29 -9.77 -24.08
N PRO A 13 -0.96 -10.59 -24.93
CA PRO A 13 -0.26 -11.55 -25.79
C PRO A 13 0.79 -10.96 -26.74
N GLY A 14 0.54 -9.78 -27.31
CA GLY A 14 1.47 -9.07 -28.18
C GLY A 14 2.66 -8.48 -27.42
N ASP A 15 2.43 -7.95 -26.20
CA ASP A 15 3.52 -7.52 -25.32
C ASP A 15 4.36 -8.72 -24.86
N ALA A 16 3.71 -9.81 -24.47
CA ALA A 16 4.37 -11.06 -24.08
C ALA A 16 5.29 -11.60 -25.20
N ALA A 17 4.77 -11.72 -26.43
CA ALA A 17 5.54 -12.18 -27.58
C ALA A 17 6.78 -11.31 -27.83
N ARG A 18 6.63 -9.98 -27.74
CA ARG A 18 7.75 -9.05 -27.89
C ARG A 18 8.78 -9.18 -26.77
N LEU A 19 8.33 -9.34 -25.52
CA LEU A 19 9.24 -9.48 -24.39
C LEU A 19 10.02 -10.79 -24.46
N ILE A 20 9.41 -11.87 -24.94
CA ILE A 20 10.07 -13.15 -25.21
C ILE A 20 11.12 -12.99 -26.32
N GLU A 21 10.79 -12.33 -27.44
CA GLU A 21 11.74 -12.06 -28.52
C GLU A 21 12.98 -11.26 -28.05
N LEU A 22 12.81 -10.44 -27.02
CA LEU A 22 13.87 -9.62 -26.43
C LEU A 22 14.60 -10.30 -25.26
N ASP A 23 14.32 -11.57 -24.95
CA ASP A 23 14.83 -12.30 -23.78
C ASP A 23 14.54 -11.60 -22.44
N LEU A 24 13.46 -10.82 -22.38
CA LEU A 24 13.02 -10.09 -21.18
C LEU A 24 11.96 -10.84 -20.38
N VAL A 25 11.44 -11.94 -20.90
CA VAL A 25 10.54 -12.87 -20.22
C VAL A 25 11.05 -14.29 -20.45
N ASN A 26 11.18 -15.05 -19.36
CA ASN A 26 11.52 -16.46 -19.38
C ASN A 26 10.34 -17.28 -18.87
N LEU A 27 10.03 -18.36 -19.60
CA LEU A 27 9.02 -19.33 -19.22
C LEU A 27 9.72 -20.55 -18.58
N PRO A 28 9.40 -20.91 -17.33
CA PRO A 28 9.95 -22.10 -16.69
C PRO A 28 9.65 -23.36 -17.52
N ASN A 29 10.63 -24.26 -17.58
CA ASN A 29 10.48 -25.59 -18.18
C ASN A 29 10.86 -26.67 -17.16
N PRO A 30 9.91 -27.47 -16.64
CA PRO A 30 8.49 -27.50 -17.00
C PRO A 30 7.69 -26.27 -16.50
N PRO A 31 6.56 -25.93 -17.15
CA PRO A 31 5.69 -24.84 -16.70
C PRO A 31 5.14 -25.10 -15.30
N ASN A 32 5.18 -24.08 -14.45
CA ASN A 32 4.64 -24.12 -13.08
C ASN A 32 3.56 -23.05 -12.83
N GLY A 33 3.05 -22.42 -13.89
CA GLY A 33 2.07 -21.33 -13.80
C GLY A 33 2.67 -19.97 -13.40
N SER A 34 4.00 -19.86 -13.32
CA SER A 34 4.72 -18.61 -13.13
C SER A 34 5.63 -18.30 -14.32
N ILE A 35 5.99 -17.03 -14.48
CA ILE A 35 6.94 -16.51 -15.46
C ILE A 35 7.99 -15.65 -14.76
N GLN A 36 9.15 -15.50 -15.38
CA GLN A 36 10.20 -14.60 -14.90
C GLN A 36 10.33 -13.43 -15.86
N ILE A 37 9.99 -12.23 -15.39
CA ILE A 37 10.02 -11.00 -16.18
C ILE A 37 11.15 -10.08 -15.69
N HIS A 38 11.85 -9.47 -16.63
CA HIS A 38 12.89 -8.49 -16.31
C HIS A 38 12.29 -7.31 -15.54
N LYS A 39 12.88 -6.94 -14.40
CA LYS A 39 12.31 -5.94 -13.46
C LYS A 39 11.94 -4.62 -14.12
N ARG A 40 12.72 -4.16 -15.11
CA ARG A 40 12.41 -2.97 -15.95
C ARG A 40 11.11 -3.01 -16.76
N ARG A 41 10.41 -4.15 -16.80
CA ARG A 41 9.20 -4.37 -17.62
C ARG A 41 7.98 -4.75 -16.79
N LEU A 42 8.09 -4.72 -15.45
CA LEU A 42 6.97 -5.01 -14.56
C LEU A 42 5.83 -3.98 -14.76
N ASN A 43 6.08 -2.69 -14.54
CA ASN A 43 5.06 -1.66 -14.66
C ASN A 43 5.55 -0.41 -15.42
N ARG A 44 4.73 0.65 -15.43
CA ARG A 44 5.01 1.91 -16.15
C ARG A 44 6.31 2.62 -15.72
N THR A 45 6.66 2.57 -14.43
CA THR A 45 7.82 3.30 -13.88
C THR A 45 9.04 2.41 -13.71
N SER A 46 8.87 1.09 -13.84
CA SER A 46 9.93 0.11 -13.67
C SER A 46 11.17 0.36 -14.53
N ASP A 47 11.04 0.89 -15.75
CA ASP A 47 12.21 1.18 -16.60
C ASP A 47 13.11 2.26 -16.01
N ALA A 48 12.51 3.35 -15.50
CA ALA A 48 13.22 4.44 -14.86
C ALA A 48 13.82 4.02 -13.52
N MET A 49 13.05 3.25 -12.73
CA MET A 49 13.47 2.78 -11.41
C MET A 49 14.63 1.79 -11.47
N HIS A 50 14.56 0.85 -12.40
CA HIS A 50 15.59 -0.19 -12.58
C HIS A 50 16.58 0.16 -13.71
N LYS A 51 16.78 1.46 -13.99
CA LYS A 51 17.71 1.91 -15.05
C LYS A 51 19.14 1.42 -14.87
N ASN A 52 19.53 1.11 -13.63
CA ASN A 52 20.82 0.55 -13.25
C ASN A 52 20.97 -0.94 -13.65
N ILE A 53 19.87 -1.61 -14.01
CA ILE A 53 19.87 -2.99 -14.50
C ILE A 53 19.95 -2.93 -16.04
N PRO A 54 21.03 -3.44 -16.67
CA PRO A 54 21.10 -3.50 -18.13
C PRO A 54 20.01 -4.44 -18.66
N LEU A 55 19.37 -4.10 -19.78
CA LEU A 55 18.35 -4.95 -20.40
C LEU A 55 18.93 -6.24 -21.02
N LYS A 56 20.20 -6.19 -21.43
CA LYS A 56 20.91 -7.35 -22.01
C LYS A 56 21.58 -8.13 -20.88
N VAL A 57 20.79 -8.84 -20.10
CA VAL A 57 21.27 -9.71 -19.02
C VAL A 57 20.59 -11.06 -19.12
N ASN A 58 21.37 -12.12 -19.00
CA ASN A 58 20.84 -13.49 -18.95
C ASN A 58 20.43 -13.80 -17.50
N ILE A 59 19.25 -14.41 -17.33
CA ILE A 59 18.73 -14.84 -16.04
C ILE A 59 19.68 -15.76 -15.26
N GLU A 60 20.44 -16.61 -15.93
CA GLU A 60 21.44 -17.49 -15.32
C GLU A 60 22.59 -16.68 -14.68
N SER A 61 22.95 -15.57 -15.31
CA SER A 61 24.05 -14.70 -14.85
C SER A 61 23.62 -13.68 -13.80
N ARG A 62 22.35 -13.24 -13.87
CA ARG A 62 21.78 -12.10 -13.14
C ARG A 62 20.32 -12.39 -12.75
N PRO A 63 20.06 -13.41 -11.92
CA PRO A 63 18.69 -13.76 -11.53
C PRO A 63 18.01 -12.63 -10.76
N ASP A 64 18.79 -11.77 -10.09
CA ASP A 64 18.34 -10.56 -9.40
C ASP A 64 17.74 -9.49 -10.33
N ALA A 65 18.01 -9.56 -11.64
CA ALA A 65 17.42 -8.69 -12.65
C ALA A 65 15.97 -9.05 -13.01
N PHE A 66 15.52 -10.24 -12.62
CA PHE A 66 14.20 -10.76 -12.94
C PHE A 66 13.33 -10.86 -11.68
N ALA A 67 12.01 -10.81 -11.87
CA ALA A 67 11.01 -11.08 -10.86
C ALA A 67 10.14 -12.24 -11.32
N THR A 68 9.85 -13.16 -10.40
CA THR A 68 8.92 -14.25 -10.65
C THR A 68 7.51 -13.78 -10.30
N ILE A 69 6.58 -13.90 -11.26
CA ILE A 69 5.17 -13.56 -11.10
C ILE A 69 4.31 -14.68 -11.68
N PRO A 70 3.03 -14.82 -11.29
CA PRO A 70 2.11 -15.72 -11.96
C PRO A 70 1.98 -15.41 -13.46
N GLU A 71 1.69 -16.42 -14.27
CA GLU A 71 1.35 -16.23 -15.68
C GLU A 71 -0.05 -15.62 -15.83
N LYS A 72 -0.97 -16.03 -14.94
CA LYS A 72 -2.37 -15.63 -14.92
C LYS A 72 -2.74 -15.02 -13.58
N LEU A 73 -3.46 -13.91 -13.62
CA LEU A 73 -4.00 -13.19 -12.47
C LEU A 73 -4.88 -14.08 -11.59
N ILE A 74 -5.72 -14.94 -12.20
CA ILE A 74 -6.55 -15.90 -11.49
C ILE A 74 -5.98 -17.30 -11.72
N SER A 75 -5.18 -17.78 -10.75
CA SER A 75 -4.52 -19.07 -10.83
C SER A 75 -4.08 -19.57 -9.45
N LYS A 76 -3.76 -20.88 -9.35
CA LYS A 76 -3.07 -21.43 -8.18
C LYS A 76 -1.77 -20.66 -7.87
N ALA A 77 -0.99 -20.33 -8.90
CA ALA A 77 0.27 -19.59 -8.76
C ALA A 77 0.03 -18.20 -8.15
N THR A 78 -1.11 -17.54 -8.43
CA THR A 78 -1.46 -16.30 -7.74
C THR A 78 -1.75 -16.50 -6.26
N ILE A 79 -2.43 -17.59 -5.88
CA ILE A 79 -2.69 -17.92 -4.47
C ILE A 79 -1.37 -18.10 -3.70
N GLU A 80 -0.39 -18.77 -4.32
CA GLU A 80 0.96 -18.87 -3.78
C GLU A 80 1.64 -17.51 -3.68
N TYR A 81 1.59 -16.71 -4.77
CA TYR A 81 2.20 -15.39 -4.84
C TYR A 81 1.70 -14.44 -3.75
N VAL A 82 0.39 -14.40 -3.50
CA VAL A 82 -0.20 -13.50 -2.48
C VAL A 82 0.14 -13.92 -1.05
N GLY A 83 0.64 -15.14 -0.82
CA GLY A 83 1.29 -15.49 0.44
C GLY A 83 1.00 -16.89 1.00
N PHE A 84 0.19 -17.72 0.35
CA PHE A 84 -0.04 -19.09 0.82
C PHE A 84 1.09 -20.04 0.40
N ASN A 85 1.30 -21.10 1.16
CA ASN A 85 2.18 -22.19 0.74
C ASN A 85 1.51 -23.07 -0.34
N SER A 86 2.30 -23.91 -1.02
CA SER A 86 1.80 -24.72 -2.15
C SER A 86 0.66 -25.68 -1.76
N ASP A 87 0.71 -26.26 -0.57
CA ASP A 87 -0.31 -27.22 -0.11
C ASP A 87 -1.65 -26.52 0.09
N LYS A 88 -1.64 -25.40 0.82
CA LYS A 88 -2.84 -24.59 1.04
C LYS A 88 -3.33 -23.94 -0.25
N ALA A 89 -2.43 -23.47 -1.12
CA ALA A 89 -2.82 -22.95 -2.43
C ALA A 89 -3.50 -24.01 -3.30
N THR A 90 -3.08 -25.28 -3.21
CA THR A 90 -3.74 -26.39 -3.91
C THR A 90 -5.15 -26.63 -3.38
N GLU A 91 -5.34 -26.60 -2.05
CA GLU A 91 -6.64 -26.69 -1.40
C GLU A 91 -7.58 -25.55 -1.85
N ILE A 92 -7.15 -24.29 -1.69
CA ILE A 92 -7.94 -23.10 -2.07
C ILE A 92 -8.31 -23.12 -3.56
N TRP A 93 -7.36 -23.50 -4.42
CA TRP A 93 -7.60 -23.60 -5.86
C TRP A 93 -8.59 -24.71 -6.19
N SER A 94 -8.47 -25.87 -5.55
CA SER A 94 -9.41 -26.98 -5.72
C SER A 94 -10.82 -26.54 -5.33
N ASP A 95 -11.00 -25.85 -4.20
CA ASP A 95 -12.30 -25.37 -3.75
C ASP A 95 -12.90 -24.35 -4.72
N LEU A 96 -12.07 -23.45 -5.28
CA LEU A 96 -12.51 -22.47 -6.29
C LEU A 96 -12.94 -23.13 -7.61
N VAL A 97 -12.22 -24.17 -8.04
CA VAL A 97 -12.54 -24.91 -9.28
C VAL A 97 -13.86 -25.68 -9.12
N HIS A 98 -14.10 -26.24 -7.94
CA HIS A 98 -15.31 -26.98 -7.59
C HIS A 98 -16.40 -26.09 -6.98
N TRP A 99 -16.40 -24.79 -7.31
CA TRP A 99 -17.35 -23.82 -6.76
C TRP A 99 -18.79 -24.31 -6.92
N PRO A 100 -19.57 -24.38 -5.83
CA PRO A 100 -20.93 -24.90 -5.88
C PRO A 100 -21.85 -23.95 -6.63
N SER A 101 -22.79 -24.50 -7.40
CA SER A 101 -23.90 -23.70 -7.94
C SER A 101 -24.68 -23.06 -6.78
N GLY A 102 -24.90 -21.75 -6.84
CA GLY A 102 -25.57 -21.03 -5.76
C GLY A 102 -25.88 -19.58 -6.10
N PRO A 103 -26.44 -18.83 -5.13
CA PRO A 103 -26.78 -17.40 -5.30
C PRO A 103 -25.55 -16.48 -5.31
N ILE A 104 -24.34 -17.05 -5.16
CA ILE A 104 -23.07 -16.35 -5.18
C ILE A 104 -22.22 -16.96 -6.28
N ILE A 105 -21.72 -16.11 -7.17
CA ILE A 105 -20.89 -16.50 -8.31
C ILE A 105 -19.47 -15.97 -8.17
N ARG A 106 -18.55 -16.53 -8.93
CA ARG A 106 -17.17 -16.03 -9.03
C ARG A 106 -17.10 -14.87 -10.01
N GLU A 107 -16.11 -13.99 -9.86
CA GLU A 107 -15.83 -12.90 -10.82
C GLU A 107 -15.58 -13.35 -12.27
N ILE A 108 -15.27 -14.63 -12.47
CA ILE A 108 -15.06 -15.24 -13.80
C ILE A 108 -16.33 -15.84 -14.39
N ASP A 109 -17.39 -15.99 -13.60
CA ASP A 109 -18.64 -16.58 -14.05
C ASP A 109 -19.48 -15.53 -14.81
N PRO A 110 -20.38 -15.95 -15.71
CA PRO A 110 -21.30 -15.03 -16.38
C PRO A 110 -22.21 -14.32 -15.35
N SER A 111 -21.99 -13.03 -15.15
CA SER A 111 -22.83 -12.20 -14.28
C SER A 111 -24.06 -11.66 -15.02
N ASP A 112 -25.20 -11.64 -14.32
CA ASP A 112 -26.43 -10.97 -14.75
C ASP A 112 -26.58 -9.55 -14.15
N GLY A 113 -25.57 -9.08 -13.41
CA GLY A 113 -25.56 -7.78 -12.73
C GLY A 113 -26.40 -7.71 -11.46
N THR A 114 -27.10 -8.79 -11.09
CA THR A 114 -27.94 -8.86 -9.88
C THR A 114 -27.47 -9.92 -8.88
N THR A 115 -26.73 -10.92 -9.38
CA THR A 115 -26.16 -11.99 -8.57
C THR A 115 -24.93 -11.48 -7.81
N LEU A 116 -24.82 -11.88 -6.54
CA LEU A 116 -23.69 -11.48 -5.71
C LEU A 116 -22.40 -12.13 -6.25
N GLU A 117 -21.40 -11.32 -6.52
CA GLU A 117 -20.10 -11.75 -7.03
C GLU A 117 -19.05 -11.69 -5.92
N VAL A 118 -18.20 -12.72 -5.84
CA VAL A 118 -17.02 -12.72 -4.96
C VAL A 118 -15.77 -12.57 -5.80
N SER A 119 -14.96 -11.56 -5.48
CA SER A 119 -13.67 -11.35 -6.15
C SER A 119 -12.70 -12.49 -5.81
N PHE A 120 -11.76 -12.78 -6.70
CA PHE A 120 -10.78 -13.83 -6.48
C PHE A 120 -9.92 -13.55 -5.25
N ILE A 121 -9.55 -12.29 -5.01
CA ILE A 121 -8.75 -11.92 -3.84
C ILE A 121 -9.56 -12.02 -2.54
N ASP A 122 -10.85 -11.66 -2.53
CA ASP A 122 -11.72 -11.84 -1.36
C ASP A 122 -11.94 -13.31 -1.03
N TRP A 123 -12.05 -14.16 -2.05
CA TRP A 123 -12.06 -15.60 -1.88
C TRP A 123 -10.79 -16.10 -1.20
N ALA A 124 -9.60 -15.74 -1.71
CA ALA A 124 -8.33 -16.16 -1.12
C ALA A 124 -8.19 -15.69 0.35
N LYS A 125 -8.54 -14.42 0.64
CA LYS A 125 -8.50 -13.84 1.99
C LYS A 125 -9.40 -14.57 3.00
N ARG A 126 -10.47 -15.23 2.57
CA ARG A 126 -11.34 -16.01 3.47
C ARG A 126 -10.59 -17.14 4.18
N HIS A 127 -9.55 -17.70 3.54
CA HIS A 127 -8.77 -18.80 4.09
C HIS A 127 -7.75 -18.36 5.16
N THR A 128 -7.65 -17.06 5.46
CA THR A 128 -6.90 -16.58 6.64
C THR A 128 -7.70 -16.67 7.94
N GLY A 129 -8.93 -17.18 7.90
CA GLY A 129 -9.82 -17.25 9.07
C GLY A 129 -10.77 -16.05 9.19
N ASN A 130 -11.67 -16.12 10.17
CA ASN A 130 -12.66 -15.08 10.45
C ASN A 130 -12.16 -14.18 11.60
N PRO A 131 -11.86 -12.89 11.34
CA PRO A 131 -11.37 -11.98 12.37
C PRO A 131 -12.40 -11.71 13.48
N LEU A 132 -13.69 -11.99 13.25
CA LEU A 132 -14.73 -11.88 14.28
C LEU A 132 -14.75 -13.05 15.26
N GLU A 133 -14.14 -14.19 14.90
CA GLU A 133 -14.09 -15.38 15.75
C GLU A 133 -12.79 -15.44 16.55
N TYR A 134 -11.64 -15.25 15.88
CA TYR A 134 -10.33 -15.32 16.52
C TYR A 134 -9.28 -14.61 15.67
N ASP A 135 -8.46 -13.78 16.31
CA ASP A 135 -7.31 -13.12 15.70
C ASP A 135 -6.22 -12.88 16.74
N VAL A 136 -4.96 -12.89 16.30
CA VAL A 136 -3.79 -12.70 17.16
C VAL A 136 -3.27 -11.28 16.98
N TRP A 137 -3.15 -10.55 18.08
CA TRP A 137 -2.63 -9.18 18.05
C TRP A 137 -1.75 -8.82 19.25
N GLU A 138 -1.68 -9.70 20.24
CA GLU A 138 -0.79 -9.54 21.38
C GLU A 138 0.67 -9.77 20.99
N ASP A 139 1.59 -9.36 21.87
CA ASP A 139 3.02 -9.55 21.71
C ASP A 139 3.46 -10.98 22.07
N ASP A 140 2.86 -11.97 21.41
CA ASP A 140 3.20 -13.39 21.52
C ASP A 140 3.63 -13.94 20.16
N ASN A 141 4.93 -13.95 19.91
CA ASN A 141 5.48 -14.46 18.66
C ASN A 141 5.05 -15.90 18.34
N SER A 142 4.84 -16.73 19.35
CA SER A 142 4.44 -18.14 19.16
C SER A 142 2.99 -18.24 18.70
N ALA A 143 2.10 -17.40 19.24
CA ALA A 143 0.72 -17.34 18.79
C ALA A 143 0.61 -16.85 17.34
N TRP A 144 1.37 -15.83 16.97
CA TRP A 144 1.40 -15.31 15.59
C TRP A 144 1.88 -16.37 14.59
N LEU A 145 3.01 -17.02 14.87
CA LEU A 145 3.56 -18.08 14.01
C LEU A 145 2.60 -19.26 13.89
N ARG A 146 2.07 -19.75 15.01
CA ARG A 146 1.11 -20.86 15.02
C ARG A 146 -0.14 -20.54 14.20
N HIS A 147 -0.67 -19.32 14.30
CA HIS A 147 -1.83 -18.91 13.51
C HIS A 147 -1.51 -18.89 12.01
N MET A 148 -0.39 -18.29 11.60
CA MET A 148 0.03 -18.28 10.19
C MET A 148 0.30 -19.69 9.63
N GLU A 149 0.88 -20.59 10.44
CA GLU A 149 1.09 -21.99 10.08
C GLU A 149 -0.24 -22.72 9.87
N GLN A 150 -1.21 -22.52 10.77
CA GLN A 150 -2.56 -23.09 10.65
C GLN A 150 -3.30 -22.60 9.41
N CYS A 151 -3.12 -21.32 9.06
CA CYS A 151 -3.66 -20.74 7.83
C CYS A 151 -2.93 -21.22 6.57
N GLY A 152 -1.80 -21.93 6.68
CA GLY A 152 -1.01 -22.37 5.54
C GLY A 152 -0.27 -21.23 4.84
N ILE A 153 0.18 -20.22 5.58
CA ILE A 153 0.97 -19.10 5.04
C ILE A 153 2.40 -19.54 4.75
N ALA A 154 2.96 -19.10 3.63
CA ALA A 154 4.32 -19.41 3.22
C ALA A 154 5.37 -18.85 4.21
N THR A 155 6.45 -19.61 4.43
CA THR A 155 7.53 -19.24 5.37
C THR A 155 8.15 -17.88 5.06
N GLU A 156 8.27 -17.51 3.78
CA GLU A 156 8.77 -16.18 3.38
C GLU A 156 7.90 -15.07 3.97
N LEU A 157 6.58 -15.15 3.78
CA LEU A 157 5.67 -14.13 4.29
C LEU A 157 5.63 -14.12 5.82
N GLN A 158 5.69 -15.29 6.47
CA GLN A 158 5.81 -15.38 7.92
C GLN A 158 7.04 -14.63 8.44
N GLN A 159 8.21 -14.86 7.81
CA GLN A 159 9.47 -14.18 8.17
C GLN A 159 9.39 -12.67 7.93
N SER A 160 8.78 -12.25 6.82
CA SER A 160 8.59 -10.83 6.48
C SER A 160 7.68 -10.12 7.47
N ILE A 161 6.63 -10.77 7.98
CA ILE A 161 5.75 -10.20 9.02
C ILE A 161 6.44 -10.22 10.39
N MET A 162 7.13 -11.31 10.73
CA MET A 162 7.73 -11.51 12.06
C MET A 162 9.11 -10.87 12.24
N ASP A 163 9.59 -10.10 11.28
CA ASP A 163 10.85 -9.39 11.37
C ASP A 163 10.89 -8.48 12.62
N PRO A 164 11.82 -8.73 13.56
CA PRO A 164 11.89 -7.99 14.83
C PRO A 164 12.05 -6.47 14.67
N ARG A 165 12.62 -6.00 13.54
CA ARG A 165 12.81 -4.57 13.26
C ARG A 165 11.50 -3.82 13.08
N PHE A 166 10.43 -4.55 12.77
CA PHE A 166 9.08 -4.02 12.55
C PHE A 166 8.10 -4.49 13.62
N LYS A 167 8.57 -4.94 14.78
CA LYS A 167 7.72 -5.43 15.87
C LYS A 167 6.63 -4.42 16.26
N ASP A 168 6.98 -3.16 16.42
CA ASP A 168 6.01 -2.10 16.72
C ASP A 168 4.97 -1.94 15.60
N MET A 169 5.40 -1.93 14.34
CA MET A 169 4.47 -1.86 13.19
C MET A 169 3.54 -3.07 13.14
N ARG A 170 4.08 -4.28 13.37
CA ARG A 170 3.29 -5.52 13.47
C ARG A 170 2.22 -5.42 14.56
N LEU A 171 2.55 -4.84 15.71
CA LEU A 171 1.62 -4.73 16.85
C LEU A 171 0.58 -3.60 16.72
N MET A 172 0.66 -2.76 15.68
CA MET A 172 -0.41 -1.80 15.35
C MET A 172 -1.63 -2.48 14.70
N GLY A 173 -1.47 -3.71 14.23
CA GLY A 173 -2.51 -4.48 13.55
C GLY A 173 -2.68 -5.86 14.16
N THR A 174 -3.57 -6.63 13.56
CA THR A 174 -3.79 -8.03 13.91
C THR A 174 -3.14 -8.94 12.87
N CYS A 175 -2.99 -10.23 13.19
CA CYS A 175 -2.37 -11.19 12.30
C CYS A 175 -3.19 -11.36 11.02
N ILE A 176 -4.51 -11.58 11.13
CA ILE A 176 -5.40 -11.67 9.96
C ILE A 176 -5.39 -10.34 9.20
N GLY A 177 -5.41 -9.21 9.90
CA GLY A 177 -5.34 -7.88 9.29
C GLY A 177 -4.10 -7.71 8.41
N TRP A 178 -2.92 -8.05 8.90
CA TRP A 178 -1.68 -7.95 8.12
C TRP A 178 -1.60 -8.96 6.99
N LEU A 179 -2.10 -10.19 7.18
CA LEU A 179 -2.14 -11.18 6.11
C LEU A 179 -3.00 -10.69 4.95
N ARG A 180 -4.25 -10.29 5.23
CA ARG A 180 -5.19 -9.79 4.23
C ARG A 180 -4.69 -8.54 3.53
N ASN A 181 -4.15 -7.59 4.30
CA ASN A 181 -3.52 -6.41 3.73
C ASN A 181 -2.36 -6.78 2.80
N THR A 182 -1.48 -7.71 3.20
CA THR A 182 -0.36 -8.12 2.34
C THR A 182 -0.84 -8.80 1.06
N MET A 183 -1.87 -9.64 1.16
CA MET A 183 -2.45 -10.34 0.00
C MET A 183 -3.01 -9.34 -1.01
N GLU A 184 -3.76 -8.33 -0.55
CA GLU A 184 -4.26 -7.23 -1.39
C GLU A 184 -3.12 -6.48 -2.07
N LEU A 185 -2.10 -6.06 -1.31
CA LEU A 185 -0.94 -5.36 -1.85
C LEU A 185 -0.24 -6.15 -2.96
N ARG A 186 -0.02 -7.45 -2.73
CA ARG A 186 0.60 -8.33 -3.72
C ARG A 186 -0.31 -8.50 -4.94
N TYR A 187 -1.61 -8.64 -4.76
CA TYR A 187 -2.56 -8.83 -5.86
C TYR A 187 -2.71 -7.57 -6.73
N GLU A 188 -2.91 -6.41 -6.12
CA GLU A 188 -3.03 -5.10 -6.81
C GLU A 188 -1.78 -4.79 -7.66
N TRP A 189 -0.61 -5.25 -7.20
CA TRP A 189 0.62 -5.15 -7.98
C TRP A 189 0.60 -6.00 -9.26
N LEU A 190 0.02 -7.20 -9.21
CA LEU A 190 -0.17 -8.01 -10.42
C LEU A 190 -1.14 -7.33 -11.39
N GLU A 191 -2.19 -6.69 -10.88
CA GLU A 191 -3.11 -5.89 -11.70
C GLU A 191 -2.41 -4.68 -12.34
N GLU A 192 -1.48 -4.03 -11.64
CA GLU A 192 -0.67 -2.95 -12.22
C GLU A 192 0.29 -3.44 -13.30
N ILE A 193 0.90 -4.63 -13.14
CA ILE A 193 1.69 -5.26 -14.20
C ILE A 193 0.81 -5.54 -15.42
N GLN A 194 -0.38 -6.09 -15.21
CA GLN A 194 -1.34 -6.39 -16.27
C GLN A 194 -1.77 -5.14 -17.03
N ARG A 195 -2.10 -4.07 -16.31
CA ARG A 195 -2.44 -2.77 -16.89
C ARG A 195 -1.28 -2.21 -17.72
N ALA A 196 -0.07 -2.21 -17.18
CA ALA A 196 1.11 -1.73 -17.89
C ALA A 196 1.44 -2.57 -19.14
N SER A 197 1.22 -3.89 -19.10
CA SER A 197 1.39 -4.75 -20.28
C SER A 197 0.35 -4.43 -21.37
N ALA A 198 -0.92 -4.25 -21.00
CA ALA A 198 -1.97 -3.85 -21.94
C ALA A 198 -1.70 -2.48 -22.59
N GLU A 199 -1.14 -1.52 -21.85
CA GLU A 199 -0.72 -0.23 -22.38
C GLU A 199 0.41 -0.35 -23.41
N ARG A 200 1.43 -1.19 -23.12
CA ARG A 200 2.52 -1.46 -24.07
C ARG A 200 2.02 -2.13 -25.35
N GLU A 201 1.07 -3.06 -25.24
CA GLU A 201 0.44 -3.68 -26.41
C GLU A 201 -0.33 -2.67 -27.25
N LYS A 202 -1.12 -1.78 -26.62
CA LYS A 202 -1.80 -0.69 -27.34
C LYS A 202 -0.78 0.19 -28.09
N ALA A 203 0.35 0.52 -27.47
CA ALA A 203 1.40 1.30 -28.11
C ALA A 203 2.04 0.58 -29.31
N LEU A 204 2.13 -0.75 -29.29
CA LEU A 204 2.58 -1.56 -30.44
C LEU A 204 1.64 -1.45 -31.64
N GLY A 205 0.33 -1.53 -31.41
CA GLY A 205 -0.67 -1.42 -32.48
C GLY A 205 -0.65 -0.07 -33.21
N HIS A 206 -0.36 1.02 -32.48
CA HIS A 206 -0.28 2.36 -33.07
C HIS A 206 0.98 2.58 -33.93
N GLN A 207 2.07 1.83 -33.68
CA GLN A 207 3.27 1.89 -34.50
C GLN A 207 3.09 1.19 -35.86
N GLY A 208 2.22 0.17 -35.94
CA GLY A 208 1.89 -0.51 -37.20
C GLY A 208 1.02 0.32 -38.15
N ALA A 209 0.08 1.12 -37.62
CA ALA A 209 -0.84 1.93 -38.43
C ALA A 209 -0.23 3.27 -38.93
N SER A 210 0.87 3.73 -38.32
CA SER A 210 1.51 5.02 -38.62
C SER A 210 2.73 4.90 -39.55
N THR A 211 2.70 4.00 -40.53
CA THR A 211 3.74 3.95 -41.60
C THR A 211 3.34 4.71 -42.87
N ARG A 212 2.26 5.51 -42.85
CA ARG A 212 1.84 6.26 -44.03
C ARG A 212 1.33 7.68 -43.79
N SER A 213 1.96 8.48 -42.92
CA SER A 213 1.96 9.94 -43.10
C SER A 213 2.95 10.64 -42.16
N LYS A 214 3.91 11.34 -42.77
CA LYS A 214 4.60 12.55 -42.31
C LYS A 214 5.45 12.47 -41.02
N LYS A 215 6.74 12.79 -41.24
CA LYS A 215 7.69 13.42 -40.32
C LYS A 215 6.94 14.29 -39.28
N THR A 216 6.71 13.71 -38.11
CA THR A 216 6.24 14.45 -36.95
C THR A 216 7.34 14.33 -35.91
N LYS A 217 7.80 15.51 -35.47
CA LYS A 217 8.80 15.70 -34.43
C LYS A 217 8.54 14.73 -33.28
N VAL A 218 9.59 14.03 -32.87
CA VAL A 218 9.64 13.27 -31.62
C VAL A 218 9.15 14.20 -30.51
N SER A 219 7.89 14.06 -30.11
CA SER A 219 7.41 14.61 -28.86
C SER A 219 8.16 13.83 -27.79
N ARG A 220 9.10 14.53 -27.17
CA ARG A 220 9.73 14.12 -25.92
C ARG A 220 8.59 14.01 -24.93
N VAL A 221 8.02 12.80 -24.79
CA VAL A 221 7.25 12.44 -23.61
C VAL A 221 8.15 12.84 -22.46
N LYS A 222 7.71 13.82 -21.66
CA LYS A 222 8.29 14.06 -20.33
C LYS A 222 7.97 12.80 -19.54
N SER A 223 8.79 11.77 -19.75
CA SER A 223 8.92 10.65 -18.83
C SER A 223 9.09 11.29 -17.46
N LEU A 224 8.29 10.86 -16.48
CA LEU A 224 8.44 11.21 -15.08
C LEU A 224 9.94 11.39 -14.80
N GLU A 225 10.38 12.64 -14.68
CA GLU A 225 11.60 12.91 -13.97
C GLU A 225 11.23 12.57 -12.53
N SER A 226 11.44 11.30 -12.20
CA SER A 226 11.90 10.94 -10.87
C SER A 226 13.18 11.76 -10.67
N GLU A 227 13.02 13.02 -10.25
CA GLU A 227 13.93 13.63 -9.30
C GLU A 227 13.91 12.65 -8.12
N GLY A 228 14.85 11.74 -8.04
CA GLY A 228 16.21 12.04 -7.67
C GLY A 228 16.43 11.24 -6.40
N SER A 229 17.67 10.82 -6.18
CA SER A 229 18.16 10.38 -4.87
C SER A 229 17.47 11.10 -3.71
N TYR A 230 17.16 10.35 -2.64
CA TYR A 230 16.65 10.89 -1.38
C TYR A 230 17.32 12.22 -1.04
N PRO A 231 16.55 13.26 -0.67
CA PRO A 231 17.15 14.45 -0.11
C PRO A 231 18.02 14.04 1.09
N PRO A 232 19.20 14.65 1.28
CA PRO A 232 19.92 14.51 2.53
C PRO A 232 18.96 14.85 3.69
N SER A 233 19.10 14.18 4.83
CA SER A 233 18.23 14.36 6.02
C SER A 233 18.04 15.81 6.49
N ASP A 234 18.80 16.76 5.96
CA ASP A 234 18.72 18.18 6.23
C ASP A 234 17.73 18.94 5.31
N ASP A 235 17.45 18.47 4.09
CA ASP A 235 16.53 19.14 3.14
C ASP A 235 15.04 18.89 3.44
N MET A 236 14.73 17.94 4.33
CA MET A 236 13.36 17.69 4.82
C MET A 236 13.09 18.31 6.20
N GLN A 237 14.04 19.09 6.73
CA GLN A 237 13.81 19.85 7.95
C GLN A 237 13.09 21.15 7.61
N HIS A 238 12.02 21.42 8.36
CA HIS A 238 11.21 22.63 8.33
C HIS A 238 12.01 23.87 7.89
N THR A 239 11.71 24.39 6.71
CA THR A 239 11.82 25.84 6.52
C THR A 239 10.78 26.46 7.44
N ASN A 240 11.08 27.59 8.09
CA ASN A 240 10.23 28.25 9.11
C ASN A 240 8.84 28.74 8.61
N THR A 241 8.34 28.21 7.49
CA THR A 241 7.14 28.63 6.75
C THR A 241 6.29 27.47 6.24
N GLU A 242 6.77 26.22 6.28
CA GLU A 242 6.06 25.06 5.74
C GLU A 242 6.17 23.81 6.63
N CYS A 243 5.05 23.11 6.78
CA CYS A 243 4.98 21.79 7.38
C CYS A 243 4.86 20.72 6.27
N SER A 244 5.79 19.77 6.24
CA SER A 244 5.72 18.64 5.30
C SER A 244 4.89 17.50 5.89
N GLY A 245 3.77 17.16 5.24
CA GLY A 245 3.01 15.94 5.52
C GLY A 245 3.52 14.78 4.68
N LEU A 246 3.73 13.62 5.29
CA LEU A 246 4.27 12.41 4.65
C LEU A 246 3.32 11.22 4.82
N ALA A 247 3.06 10.50 3.73
CA ALA A 247 2.25 9.29 3.73
C ALA A 247 2.96 8.17 2.98
N SER A 248 3.17 7.03 3.63
CA SER A 248 3.68 5.84 2.95
C SER A 248 2.54 5.09 2.28
N ARG A 249 2.75 4.69 1.03
CA ARG A 249 1.75 3.98 0.22
C ARG A 249 2.42 2.86 -0.57
N ASP A 250 1.62 1.90 -0.98
CA ASP A 250 2.02 0.97 -2.02
C ASP A 250 2.01 1.67 -3.38
N GLN A 251 2.97 1.34 -4.24
CA GLN A 251 3.12 2.00 -5.53
C GLN A 251 1.93 1.76 -6.46
N ALA A 252 1.31 0.58 -6.44
CA ALA A 252 0.14 0.29 -7.28
C ALA A 252 -1.07 1.14 -6.88
N ARG A 253 -1.21 1.46 -5.59
CA ARG A 253 -2.34 2.25 -5.05
C ARG A 253 -2.32 3.72 -5.43
N ILE A 254 -1.16 4.27 -5.81
CA ILE A 254 -1.06 5.67 -6.28
C ILE A 254 -1.11 5.80 -7.81
N ASN A 255 -1.47 4.71 -8.49
CA ASN A 255 -1.68 4.74 -9.93
C ASN A 255 -2.82 5.69 -10.32
N GLY A 256 -2.50 6.70 -11.12
CA GLY A 256 -3.47 7.71 -11.56
C GLY A 256 -3.58 8.87 -10.58
N LEU A 257 -2.68 8.95 -9.58
CA LEU A 257 -2.53 10.15 -8.75
C LEU A 257 -2.20 11.36 -9.62
N PHE A 258 -1.42 11.15 -10.69
CA PHE A 258 -1.11 12.15 -11.70
C PHE A 258 -1.74 11.80 -13.04
N ASP A 259 -2.14 12.83 -13.78
CA ASP A 259 -2.55 12.71 -15.17
C ASP A 259 -1.34 12.45 -16.11
N HIS A 260 -1.61 12.40 -17.41
CA HIS A 260 -0.60 12.18 -18.44
C HIS A 260 0.35 13.37 -18.66
N GLU A 261 0.00 14.56 -18.15
CA GLU A 261 0.83 15.77 -18.19
C GLU A 261 1.71 15.90 -16.93
N GLY A 262 1.43 15.08 -15.90
CA GLY A 262 2.12 15.07 -14.61
C GLY A 262 1.46 15.96 -13.55
N ASN A 263 0.25 16.47 -13.81
CA ASN A 263 -0.52 17.24 -12.82
C ASN A 263 -1.28 16.30 -11.89
N LEU A 264 -1.53 16.73 -10.65
CA LEU A 264 -2.38 16.02 -9.70
C LEU A 264 -3.79 15.84 -10.29
N ASP A 265 -4.30 14.61 -10.30
CA ASP A 265 -5.62 14.22 -10.85
C ASP A 265 -6.52 13.62 -9.75
N LYS A 266 -6.06 12.54 -9.07
CA LYS A 266 -6.90 11.77 -8.14
C LYS A 266 -6.33 11.73 -6.73
N ILE A 267 -6.53 12.80 -5.94
CA ILE A 267 -6.08 12.85 -4.55
C ILE A 267 -6.72 11.75 -3.69
N GLN A 268 -7.92 11.28 -4.06
CA GLN A 268 -8.71 10.29 -3.34
C GLN A 268 -7.98 8.94 -3.19
N LEU A 269 -7.00 8.67 -4.05
CA LEU A 269 -6.10 7.51 -3.95
C LEU A 269 -5.22 7.54 -2.69
N LEU A 270 -5.07 8.70 -2.04
CA LEU A 270 -4.34 8.83 -0.78
C LEU A 270 -5.22 8.63 0.45
N SER A 271 -6.54 8.49 0.28
CA SER A 271 -7.47 8.31 1.40
C SER A 271 -7.27 6.97 2.10
N THR A 272 -7.45 6.97 3.41
CA THR A 272 -7.50 5.77 4.24
C THR A 272 -8.95 5.48 4.58
N PRO A 273 -9.45 4.23 4.43
CA PRO A 273 -10.80 3.85 4.86
C PRO A 273 -11.07 4.13 6.34
N SER A 274 -12.36 4.10 6.73
CA SER A 274 -12.82 4.40 8.09
C SER A 274 -12.34 3.39 9.16
N SER A 275 -12.75 3.61 10.41
CA SER A 275 -12.32 2.84 11.60
C SER A 275 -10.84 3.05 11.95
N THR A 276 -10.40 4.29 11.75
CA THR A 276 -9.05 4.79 12.02
C THR A 276 -9.03 5.63 13.31
N ASP A 277 -7.88 6.19 13.67
CA ASP A 277 -7.66 6.90 14.94
C ASP A 277 -8.65 8.05 15.15
N PHE A 278 -8.99 8.77 14.08
CA PHE A 278 -9.82 9.98 14.14
C PHE A 278 -11.01 9.93 13.19
N SER A 279 -11.33 8.76 12.62
CA SER A 279 -12.54 8.59 11.83
C SER A 279 -13.24 7.27 12.08
N ARG A 280 -14.52 7.41 12.41
CA ARG A 280 -15.44 6.31 12.70
C ARG A 280 -16.00 5.68 11.43
N THR A 281 -16.49 6.51 10.50
CA THR A 281 -17.33 6.05 9.38
C THR A 281 -16.95 6.62 8.03
N LYS A 282 -16.14 7.68 7.97
CA LYS A 282 -15.67 8.27 6.71
C LYS A 282 -14.22 7.92 6.43
N SER A 283 -13.83 7.89 5.17
CA SER A 283 -12.42 7.90 4.82
C SER A 283 -11.80 9.23 5.25
N MET A 284 -10.49 9.28 5.47
CA MET A 284 -9.77 10.54 5.72
C MET A 284 -8.35 10.45 5.14
N TYR A 285 -7.67 11.58 5.02
CA TYR A 285 -6.28 11.63 4.53
C TYR A 285 -5.30 11.78 5.69
N TYR A 286 -4.43 10.80 5.88
CA TYR A 286 -3.49 10.73 7.00
C TYR A 286 -2.06 10.99 6.56
N PHE A 287 -1.42 12.00 7.16
CA PHE A 287 -0.02 12.35 6.93
C PHE A 287 0.72 12.54 8.25
N THR A 288 1.95 12.07 8.35
CA THR A 288 2.84 12.35 9.49
C THR A 288 3.89 13.39 9.10
N PRO A 289 4.27 14.34 9.97
CA PRO A 289 5.43 15.19 9.71
C PRO A 289 6.75 14.47 10.00
N ASP A 290 6.72 13.26 10.58
CA ASP A 290 7.91 12.54 10.97
C ASP A 290 8.45 11.68 9.82
N TYR A 291 9.53 12.15 9.20
CA TYR A 291 10.16 11.44 8.09
C TYR A 291 10.73 10.08 8.47
N SER A 292 11.23 9.92 9.71
CA SER A 292 11.76 8.63 10.15
C SER A 292 10.64 7.60 10.28
N LEU A 293 9.47 8.02 10.79
CA LEU A 293 8.27 7.20 10.84
C LEU A 293 7.77 6.85 9.43
N ALA A 294 7.69 7.82 8.53
CA ALA A 294 7.29 7.58 7.15
C ALA A 294 8.23 6.57 6.47
N ARG A 295 9.56 6.72 6.60
CA ARG A 295 10.51 5.73 6.08
C ARG A 295 10.31 4.34 6.67
N LYS A 296 10.01 4.25 7.97
CA LYS A 296 9.73 2.96 8.63
C LYS A 296 8.46 2.32 8.11
N GLN A 297 7.40 3.10 7.88
CA GLN A 297 6.15 2.62 7.26
C GLN A 297 6.39 2.11 5.83
N ALA A 298 7.11 2.88 4.99
CA ALA A 298 7.47 2.45 3.64
C ALA A 298 8.34 1.18 3.66
N ALA A 299 9.30 1.07 4.57
CA ALA A 299 10.11 -0.12 4.75
C ALA A 299 9.26 -1.34 5.16
N TRP A 300 8.26 -1.16 6.02
CA TRP A 300 7.33 -2.22 6.42
C TRP A 300 6.44 -2.71 5.26
N ILE A 301 5.94 -1.79 4.41
CA ILE A 301 5.20 -2.14 3.19
C ILE A 301 6.12 -2.95 2.26
N LYS A 302 7.31 -2.41 1.97
CA LYS A 302 8.29 -3.02 1.07
C LYS A 302 8.78 -4.39 1.55
N GLN A 303 8.88 -4.60 2.85
CA GLN A 303 9.32 -5.87 3.45
C GLN A 303 8.33 -7.01 3.16
N ARG A 304 7.03 -6.72 3.17
CA ARG A 304 5.99 -7.74 3.01
C ARG A 304 5.50 -7.90 1.57
N GLY A 305 5.75 -6.90 0.73
CA GLY A 305 5.11 -6.81 -0.57
C GLY A 305 5.96 -6.16 -1.67
N PRO A 306 5.27 -5.64 -2.69
CA PRO A 306 5.87 -4.92 -3.82
C PRO A 306 6.51 -3.59 -3.40
N ASP A 307 6.90 -2.78 -4.37
CA ASP A 307 7.56 -1.49 -4.10
C ASP A 307 6.64 -0.50 -3.40
N ALA A 308 7.20 0.21 -2.41
CA ALA A 308 6.50 1.25 -1.67
C ALA A 308 6.90 2.64 -2.19
N VAL A 309 6.12 3.64 -1.81
CA VAL A 309 6.41 5.05 -2.06
C VAL A 309 6.14 5.86 -0.80
N ILE A 310 6.81 7.01 -0.69
CA ILE A 310 6.50 8.05 0.29
C ILE A 310 5.97 9.25 -0.48
N VAL A 311 4.72 9.60 -0.23
CA VAL A 311 4.09 10.81 -0.77
C VAL A 311 4.34 11.94 0.22
N GLN A 312 4.92 13.04 -0.25
CA GLN A 312 5.11 14.27 0.51
C GLN A 312 4.21 15.35 -0.03
N ILE A 313 3.57 16.11 0.85
CA ILE A 313 2.83 17.33 0.54
C ILE A 313 3.37 18.42 1.48
N ALA A 314 3.60 19.62 0.95
CA ALA A 314 3.92 20.77 1.79
C ALA A 314 2.63 21.54 2.07
N VAL A 315 2.36 21.80 3.34
CA VAL A 315 1.24 22.60 3.81
C VAL A 315 1.82 23.86 4.43
N GLN A 316 1.39 25.02 3.94
CA GLN A 316 1.90 26.30 4.43
C GLN A 316 1.45 26.53 5.88
N ASP A 317 2.35 26.97 6.74
CA ASP A 317 2.03 27.24 8.15
C ASP A 317 0.97 28.34 8.28
N SER A 318 0.97 29.31 7.37
CA SER A 318 -0.05 30.37 7.31
C SER A 318 -1.45 29.82 7.11
N VAL A 319 -1.60 28.75 6.32
CA VAL A 319 -2.91 28.12 6.07
C VAL A 319 -3.45 27.51 7.35
N ILE A 320 -2.62 26.73 8.06
CA ILE A 320 -3.00 26.08 9.33
C ILE A 320 -3.28 27.12 10.42
N THR A 321 -2.43 28.13 10.54
CA THR A 321 -2.55 29.17 11.58
C THR A 321 -3.70 30.14 11.35
N SER A 322 -4.20 30.26 10.12
CA SER A 322 -5.37 31.08 9.78
C SER A 322 -6.71 30.36 9.86
N MET A 323 -6.74 29.04 10.12
CA MET A 323 -8.00 28.28 10.18
C MET A 323 -8.87 28.73 11.35
N ASP A 324 -10.18 28.73 11.14
CA ASP A 324 -11.13 28.97 12.22
C ASP A 324 -11.05 27.84 13.27
N PRO A 325 -11.20 28.15 14.58
CA PRO A 325 -11.06 27.15 15.64
C PRO A 325 -12.01 25.96 15.56
N ASP A 326 -13.12 26.08 14.83
CA ASP A 326 -14.06 24.99 14.59
C ASP A 326 -13.55 24.04 13.48
N ASP A 327 -12.86 24.58 12.48
CA ASP A 327 -12.32 23.86 11.32
C ASP A 327 -11.04 23.08 11.64
N ILE A 328 -10.31 23.47 12.69
CA ILE A 328 -9.10 22.78 13.15
C ILE A 328 -9.26 22.26 14.58
N GLN A 329 -9.12 20.95 14.75
CA GLN A 329 -9.17 20.32 16.07
C GLN A 329 -7.86 19.62 16.42
N CYS A 330 -7.49 19.70 17.69
CA CYS A 330 -6.30 19.07 18.23
C CYS A 330 -6.65 17.97 19.23
N ALA A 331 -6.14 16.76 19.02
CA ALA A 331 -6.33 15.62 19.92
C ALA A 331 -4.98 14.98 20.27
N PHE A 332 -4.40 15.36 21.41
CA PHE A 332 -3.10 14.86 21.85
C PHE A 332 -3.22 13.95 23.07
N TRP A 333 -2.46 12.86 23.07
CA TRP A 333 -2.24 12.04 24.26
C TRP A 333 -1.42 12.83 25.30
N PRO A 334 -1.67 12.68 26.63
CA PRO A 334 -2.59 11.74 27.29
C PRO A 334 -4.00 12.31 27.58
N ASN A 335 -4.43 13.37 26.88
CA ASN A 335 -5.68 14.08 27.22
C ASN A 335 -6.91 13.17 27.06
N SER A 336 -7.94 13.40 27.89
CA SER A 336 -9.19 12.62 27.87
C SER A 336 -9.86 12.63 26.49
N ASN A 337 -9.89 13.78 25.82
CA ASN A 337 -10.46 13.93 24.49
C ASN A 337 -9.81 12.98 23.47
N TRP A 338 -8.48 12.81 23.50
CA TRP A 338 -7.80 11.89 22.60
C TRP A 338 -8.21 10.44 22.88
N ARG A 339 -8.21 10.03 24.16
CA ARG A 339 -8.55 8.66 24.55
C ARG A 339 -9.98 8.29 24.15
N GLU A 340 -10.93 9.16 24.45
CA GLU A 340 -12.33 8.93 24.11
C GLU A 340 -12.55 8.95 22.60
N LEU A 341 -11.97 9.94 21.89
CA LEU A 341 -12.08 10.03 20.44
C LEU A 341 -11.55 8.77 19.75
N VAL A 342 -10.31 8.37 20.04
CA VAL A 342 -9.71 7.17 19.44
C VAL A 342 -10.53 5.92 19.76
N TRP A 343 -10.99 5.76 21.01
CA TRP A 343 -11.83 4.63 21.37
C TRP A 343 -13.14 4.58 20.56
N HIS A 344 -13.85 5.70 20.46
CA HIS A 344 -15.11 5.78 19.71
C HIS A 344 -14.90 5.55 18.20
N CYS A 345 -13.84 6.12 17.63
CA CYS A 345 -13.51 5.94 16.21
C CYS A 345 -13.12 4.49 15.90
N ARG A 346 -12.23 3.88 16.69
CA ARG A 346 -11.78 2.50 16.51
C ARG A 346 -12.90 1.48 16.71
N THR A 347 -13.75 1.66 17.71
CA THR A 347 -14.86 0.74 18.02
C THR A 347 -16.13 1.02 17.23
N THR A 348 -16.11 2.00 16.31
CA THR A 348 -17.26 2.46 15.51
C THR A 348 -18.47 2.96 16.31
N ARG A 349 -18.30 3.21 17.61
CA ARG A 349 -19.35 3.66 18.54
C ARG A 349 -19.70 5.12 18.28
N ARG A 350 -20.97 5.49 18.50
CA ARG A 350 -21.44 6.88 18.34
C ARG A 350 -20.61 7.84 19.21
N LEU A 351 -20.21 8.96 18.63
CA LEU A 351 -19.49 10.03 19.34
C LEU A 351 -20.44 10.78 20.30
N PRO A 352 -20.00 11.05 21.54
CA PRO A 352 -20.63 12.03 22.43
C PRO A 352 -20.67 13.42 21.80
N ASP A 353 -21.57 14.28 22.28
CA ASP A 353 -21.80 15.61 21.71
C ASP A 353 -20.52 16.48 21.78
N GLU A 354 -19.72 16.33 22.84
CA GLU A 354 -18.47 17.04 23.06
C GLU A 354 -17.36 16.66 22.05
N LEU A 355 -17.47 15.49 21.43
CA LEU A 355 -16.51 14.99 20.44
C LEU A 355 -17.00 15.14 19.00
N LYS A 356 -18.24 15.60 18.76
CA LYS A 356 -18.75 15.79 17.39
C LYS A 356 -17.94 16.79 16.58
N LYS A 357 -17.38 17.81 17.24
CA LYS A 357 -16.49 18.78 16.60
C LYS A 357 -15.31 18.16 15.84
N TYR A 358 -14.81 16.99 16.25
CA TYR A 358 -13.75 16.30 15.51
C TYR A 358 -14.27 15.66 14.23
N ASN A 359 -15.54 15.25 14.18
CA ASN A 359 -16.16 14.74 12.96
C ASN A 359 -16.35 15.85 11.93
N ASP A 360 -16.62 17.07 12.38
CA ASP A 360 -16.97 18.20 11.51
C ASP A 360 -15.73 19.04 11.14
N ALA A 361 -14.58 18.80 11.79
CA ALA A 361 -13.33 19.49 11.49
C ALA A 361 -12.80 19.21 10.08
N ILE A 362 -12.28 20.25 9.43
CA ILE A 362 -11.54 20.17 8.18
C ILE A 362 -10.19 19.47 8.38
N LEU A 363 -9.48 19.83 9.46
CA LEU A 363 -8.18 19.28 9.82
C LEU A 363 -8.15 18.86 11.30
N ILE A 364 -7.72 17.63 11.55
CA ILE A 364 -7.40 17.14 12.89
C ILE A 364 -5.89 16.95 12.99
N ILE A 365 -5.27 17.55 14.00
CA ILE A 365 -3.88 17.26 14.36
C ILE A 365 -3.88 16.45 15.65
N GLY A 366 -3.31 15.25 15.62
CA GLY A 366 -3.37 14.41 16.81
C GLY A 366 -2.28 13.36 16.92
N THR A 367 -2.19 12.77 18.11
CA THR A 367 -1.24 11.70 18.40
C THR A 367 -1.63 10.41 17.68
N ILE A 368 -0.66 9.73 17.08
CA ILE A 368 -0.87 8.45 16.36
C ILE A 368 -1.06 7.32 17.37
N ASP A 369 -2.13 6.56 17.18
CA ASP A 369 -2.43 5.33 17.92
C ASP A 369 -1.50 4.18 17.50
N ASN A 370 -1.12 3.34 18.46
CA ASN A 370 -0.23 2.18 18.26
C ASN A 370 -0.92 0.82 18.45
N ARG A 371 -2.26 0.76 18.49
CA ARG A 371 -3.00 -0.46 18.81
C ARG A 371 -4.07 -0.80 17.77
N PRO A 372 -4.34 -2.09 17.55
CA PRO A 372 -5.41 -2.51 16.64
C PRO A 372 -6.78 -2.29 17.27
N THR A 373 -7.82 -2.23 16.45
CA THR A 373 -9.22 -2.10 16.90
C THR A 373 -9.60 -3.12 17.98
N ALA A 374 -9.17 -4.37 17.86
CA ALA A 374 -9.44 -5.43 18.85
C ALA A 374 -8.95 -5.09 20.27
N TYR A 375 -7.87 -4.29 20.40
CA TYR A 375 -7.39 -3.82 21.71
C TYR A 375 -8.40 -2.89 22.40
N TYR A 376 -9.09 -2.06 21.61
CA TYR A 376 -10.05 -1.06 22.07
C TYR A 376 -11.41 -1.66 22.40
N GLU A 377 -11.85 -2.66 21.64
CA GLU A 377 -13.11 -3.38 21.88
C GLU A 377 -13.13 -4.08 23.25
N GLN A 378 -11.96 -4.43 23.78
CA GLN A 378 -11.80 -5.11 25.06
C GLN A 378 -11.58 -4.18 26.25
N ARG A 379 -11.57 -2.85 26.05
CA ARG A 379 -11.20 -1.86 27.06
C ARG A 379 -12.18 -0.71 27.11
N SER A 380 -12.22 -0.02 28.24
CA SER A 380 -12.92 1.27 28.34
C SER A 380 -11.98 2.43 27.97
N PRO A 381 -12.50 3.60 27.56
CA PRO A 381 -11.68 4.79 27.32
C PRO A 381 -10.79 5.18 28.51
N THR A 382 -11.27 4.94 29.74
CA THR A 382 -10.54 5.25 30.97
C THR A 382 -9.32 4.37 31.20
N ASP A 383 -9.22 3.21 30.54
CA ASP A 383 -8.08 2.30 30.65
C ASP A 383 -6.93 2.68 29.67
N LEU A 384 -7.19 3.60 28.74
CA LEU A 384 -6.28 3.98 27.64
C LEU A 384 -5.22 5.00 28.05
N ILE A 385 -4.63 4.84 29.23
CA ILE A 385 -3.71 5.82 29.83
C ILE A 385 -2.23 5.47 29.63
N THR A 386 -1.95 4.31 29.07
CA THR A 386 -0.58 3.79 28.97
C THR A 386 0.13 4.35 27.75
N GLU A 387 1.45 4.54 27.87
CA GLU A 387 2.29 4.93 26.72
C GLU A 387 2.27 3.91 25.60
N ALA A 388 1.87 2.67 25.91
CA ALA A 388 1.76 1.60 24.93
C ALA A 388 0.62 1.83 23.91
N CYS A 389 -0.22 2.85 24.08
CA CYS A 389 -1.28 3.23 23.15
C CYS A 389 -0.82 4.19 22.06
N VAL A 390 0.41 4.73 22.12
CA VAL A 390 0.88 5.76 21.19
C VAL A 390 2.18 5.37 20.48
N VAL A 391 2.30 5.79 19.22
CA VAL A 391 3.55 5.60 18.46
C VAL A 391 4.59 6.58 19.00
N ARG A 392 5.81 6.08 19.29
CA ARG A 392 6.92 6.89 19.76
C ARG A 392 7.96 7.07 18.65
N VAL A 393 8.46 8.29 18.52
CA VAL A 393 9.54 8.67 17.60
C VAL A 393 10.61 9.44 18.36
N ARG A 394 11.85 9.45 17.87
CA ARG A 394 12.93 10.22 18.51
C ARG A 394 12.56 11.71 18.52
N GLY A 395 12.64 12.32 19.69
CA GLY A 395 12.43 13.75 19.84
C GLY A 395 13.66 14.60 19.47
N PRO A 396 13.49 15.93 19.37
CA PRO A 396 14.57 16.86 19.05
C PRO A 396 15.64 16.96 20.16
N ASN A 397 15.26 16.63 21.40
CA ASN A 397 16.19 16.59 22.52
C ASN A 397 16.96 15.27 22.50
N LYS A 398 18.30 15.33 22.57
CA LYS A 398 19.18 14.15 22.65
C LYS A 398 18.79 13.28 23.85
N GLY A 399 17.95 12.26 23.60
CA GLY A 399 17.55 11.24 24.58
C GLY A 399 16.07 11.18 24.95
N GLY A 400 15.19 12.05 24.40
CA GLY A 400 13.76 12.00 24.70
C GLY A 400 12.95 11.47 23.52
N ASP A 401 12.26 10.34 23.68
CA ASP A 401 11.21 9.92 22.74
C ASP A 401 10.00 10.85 22.91
N ARG A 402 9.32 11.16 21.80
CA ARG A 402 8.08 11.94 21.76
C ARG A 402 6.95 11.11 21.15
N ALA A 403 5.71 11.47 21.45
CA ALA A 403 4.58 10.90 20.73
C ALA A 403 4.59 11.38 19.27
N ALA A 404 4.44 10.46 18.33
CA ALA A 404 4.27 10.79 16.93
C ALA A 404 2.91 11.45 16.71
N VAL A 405 2.86 12.39 15.77
CA VAL A 405 1.63 13.11 15.41
C VAL A 405 1.29 12.87 13.95
N GLN A 406 0.02 13.08 13.63
CA GLN A 406 -0.51 13.03 12.27
C GLN A 406 -1.46 14.22 12.02
N TYR A 407 -1.43 14.69 10.79
CA TYR A 407 -2.35 15.62 10.17
C TYR A 407 -3.40 14.81 9.43
N VAL A 408 -4.66 15.03 9.75
CA VAL A 408 -5.78 14.26 9.23
C VAL A 408 -6.78 15.21 8.59
N PHE A 409 -6.77 15.23 7.26
CA PHE A 409 -7.69 16.05 6.49
C PHE A 409 -8.98 15.27 6.28
N SER A 410 -10.11 15.96 6.44
CA SER A 410 -11.42 15.41 6.15
C SER A 410 -11.53 14.98 4.69
N SER A 411 -12.25 13.89 4.42
CA SER A 411 -12.66 13.55 3.04
C SER A 411 -13.96 14.24 2.61
N ASP A 412 -14.53 15.09 3.46
CA ASP A 412 -15.64 15.94 3.05
C ASP A 412 -15.11 17.07 2.14
N ASP A 413 -15.99 17.65 1.32
CA ASP A 413 -15.65 18.57 0.24
C ASP A 413 -14.62 19.65 0.66
N GLU A 414 -14.79 20.27 1.83
CA GLU A 414 -13.91 21.34 2.32
C GLU A 414 -12.50 20.85 2.67
N GLY A 415 -12.38 19.68 3.32
CA GLY A 415 -11.08 19.11 3.68
C GLY A 415 -10.33 18.50 2.51
N GLU A 416 -11.06 17.90 1.57
CA GLU A 416 -10.47 17.43 0.33
C GLU A 416 -9.98 18.61 -0.52
N THR A 417 -10.80 19.65 -0.68
CA THR A 417 -10.42 20.86 -1.42
C THR A 417 -9.18 21.53 -0.81
N LEU A 418 -9.14 21.68 0.52
CA LEU A 418 -7.98 22.23 1.20
C LEU A 418 -6.71 21.42 0.92
N LEU A 419 -6.79 20.09 1.02
CA LEU A 419 -5.66 19.21 0.74
C LEU A 419 -5.22 19.29 -0.73
N GLU A 420 -6.17 19.28 -1.67
CA GLU A 420 -5.89 19.39 -3.11
C GLU A 420 -5.17 20.70 -3.43
N ASP A 421 -5.62 21.82 -2.88
CA ASP A 421 -5.02 23.13 -3.14
C ASP A 421 -3.59 23.22 -2.61
N GLN A 422 -3.32 22.65 -1.43
CA GLN A 422 -1.95 22.55 -0.92
C GLN A 422 -1.10 21.58 -1.76
N ALA A 423 -1.68 20.45 -2.20
CA ALA A 423 -0.98 19.41 -2.93
C ALA A 423 -0.66 19.78 -4.38
N ARG A 424 -1.50 20.58 -5.04
CA ARG A 424 -1.46 20.86 -6.50
C ARG A 424 -0.08 21.23 -7.03
N HIS A 425 0.73 21.91 -6.24
CA HIS A 425 2.07 22.34 -6.61
C HIS A 425 3.18 21.85 -5.68
N THR A 426 2.85 21.13 -4.61
CA THR A 426 3.81 20.71 -3.60
C THR A 426 3.97 19.19 -3.50
N ILE A 427 3.03 18.43 -4.08
CA ILE A 427 3.04 16.97 -3.97
C ILE A 427 4.27 16.38 -4.66
N LYS A 428 4.99 15.53 -3.94
CA LYS A 428 6.15 14.78 -4.43
C LYS A 428 5.99 13.31 -4.06
N VAL A 429 6.48 12.42 -4.92
CA VAL A 429 6.46 10.97 -4.67
C VAL A 429 7.87 10.45 -4.73
N PHE A 430 8.34 9.92 -3.59
CA PHE A 430 9.64 9.29 -3.46
C PHE A 430 9.49 7.78 -3.51
N HIS A 431 10.22 7.14 -4.41
CA HIS A 431 10.25 5.69 -4.48
C HIS A 431 10.96 5.09 -3.26
N PHE A 432 10.48 3.94 -2.77
CA PHE A 432 11.09 3.15 -1.71
C PHE A 432 11.18 1.68 -2.13
N GLY A 433 12.32 1.31 -2.73
CA GLY A 433 12.59 -0.02 -3.27
C GLY A 433 13.47 -0.90 -2.38
N THR A 434 14.00 -1.97 -2.97
CA THR A 434 14.91 -2.91 -2.30
C THR A 434 16.19 -2.22 -1.80
N ARG A 435 16.78 -1.32 -2.60
CA ARG A 435 18.03 -0.63 -2.22
C ARG A 435 17.81 0.28 -1.01
N GLU A 436 16.64 0.88 -0.94
CA GLU A 436 16.20 1.79 0.11
C GLU A 436 15.92 1.03 1.39
N LEU A 437 15.23 -0.11 1.29
CA LEU A 437 15.05 -1.05 2.39
C LEU A 437 16.39 -1.53 2.95
N GLU A 438 17.36 -1.90 2.10
CA GLU A 438 18.69 -2.30 2.52
C GLU A 438 19.46 -1.18 3.24
N THR A 439 19.33 0.05 2.75
CA THR A 439 19.97 1.23 3.34
C THR A 439 19.36 1.53 4.71
N TRP A 440 18.03 1.59 4.77
CA TRP A 440 17.28 1.75 6.02
C TRP A 440 17.61 0.64 7.02
N ALA A 441 17.72 -0.61 6.58
CA ALA A 441 18.10 -1.75 7.41
C ALA A 441 19.51 -1.58 8.00
N LYS A 442 20.49 -1.11 7.22
CA LYS A 442 21.87 -0.87 7.68
C LYS A 442 21.93 0.26 8.71
N GLU A 443 21.18 1.33 8.51
CA GLU A 443 21.08 2.47 9.44
C GLU A 443 20.47 2.05 10.79
N ASN A 444 19.42 1.22 10.74
CA ASN A 444 18.68 0.80 11.94
C ASN A 444 19.29 -0.43 12.64
N ARG A 445 20.18 -1.19 11.97
CA ARG A 445 21.03 -2.21 12.64
C ARG A 445 22.00 -1.60 13.64
N LYS A 446 22.50 -0.38 13.39
CA LYS A 446 23.44 0.30 14.28
C LYS A 446 22.77 0.95 15.50
N SER A 447 21.43 0.92 15.57
CA SER A 447 20.63 1.59 16.58
C SER A 447 19.92 0.63 17.55
N GLY A 448 20.19 -0.68 17.48
CA GLY A 448 19.49 -1.69 18.29
C GLY A 448 20.43 -2.58 19.09
N PHE A 449 20.36 -2.40 20.42
CA PHE A 449 20.60 -3.32 21.55
C PHE A 449 21.82 -4.26 21.53
#